data_AF-A0A850GEL5-F1
#
_entry.id   AF-A0A850GEL5-F1
#
_cell.length_a   1.000
_cell.length_b   1.000
_cell.length_c   1.000
_cell.angle_alpha   90.00
_cell.angle_beta   90.00
_cell.angle_gamma   90.00
#
_symmetry.space_group_name_H-M   'P 1'
#
loop_
_entity.id
_entity.type
_entity.pdbx_description
1 polymer ?
#
loop_
_entity_poly.entity_id
_entity_poly.type
_entity_poly.pdbx_seq_one_letter_code
_entity_poly.pdbx_strand_id
1 'polypeptide(L)'
;MADDQTHWLWRLGAGEWLDAARNDLEQGRTKLGSRRAAVTLARRAAGMALNAALVEMSTRGWTRARCEDIWGRSYVDHLRMLGSDPSLAGPLGPSLAERCASLMAIPVMPPQGLVRLGLRRDDAASRALDEAAAILAACTELSSS
;
A
#
# COMPACT_ATOMS: atom_id res chain seq x y z
N MET A 1 23.55 18.41 13.46
CA MET A 1 22.58 17.30 13.43
C MET A 1 21.31 17.86 12.84
N ALA A 2 21.10 17.64 11.54
CA ALA A 2 19.93 18.15 10.84
C ALA A 2 18.68 17.37 11.28
N ASP A 3 17.56 18.08 11.31
CA ASP A 3 16.33 17.78 12.00
C ASP A 3 15.66 16.47 11.53
N ASP A 4 15.70 15.46 12.41
CA ASP A 4 15.16 14.10 12.24
C ASP A 4 13.61 14.05 12.21
N GLN A 5 12.96 15.23 12.11
CA GLN A 5 11.51 15.44 11.96
C GLN A 5 11.09 15.80 10.52
N THR A 6 12.04 15.96 9.60
CA THR A 6 11.71 16.47 8.24
C THR A 6 11.21 15.37 7.29
N HIS A 7 11.53 14.10 7.55
CA HIS A 7 11.17 13.03 6.63
C HIS A 7 9.66 12.72 6.68
N TRP A 8 9.03 12.72 5.50
CA TRP A 8 7.57 12.67 5.33
C TRP A 8 6.90 11.43 5.95
N LEU A 9 7.65 10.32 6.09
CA LEU A 9 7.15 9.09 6.71
C LEU A 9 6.75 9.33 8.19
N TRP A 10 7.49 10.18 8.90
CA TRP A 10 7.33 10.44 10.34
C TRP A 10 6.33 11.55 10.66
N ARG A 11 5.72 12.16 9.64
CA ARG A 11 4.73 13.24 9.83
C ARG A 11 3.44 12.76 10.49
N LEU A 12 3.20 11.44 10.52
CA LEU A 12 2.06 10.78 11.14
C LEU A 12 2.56 9.55 11.91
N GLY A 13 1.89 9.22 13.01
CA GLY A 13 2.06 7.95 13.70
C GLY A 13 1.46 6.77 12.92
N ALA A 14 1.76 5.54 13.36
CA ALA A 14 1.25 4.33 12.71
C ALA A 14 -0.29 4.29 12.68
N GLY A 15 -0.95 4.63 13.78
CA GLY A 15 -2.42 4.70 13.86
C GLY A 15 -3.03 5.70 12.87
N GLU A 16 -2.46 6.90 12.76
CA GLU A 16 -2.93 7.95 11.84
C GLU A 16 -2.75 7.56 10.38
N TRP A 17 -1.66 6.84 10.05
CA TRP A 17 -1.48 6.26 8.72
C TRP A 17 -2.53 5.19 8.41
N LEU A 18 -2.90 4.34 9.38
CA LEU A 18 -3.96 3.34 9.22
C LEU A 18 -5.34 3.98 9.08
N ASP A 19 -5.63 5.05 9.80
CA ASP A 19 -6.87 5.83 9.66
C ASP A 19 -6.99 6.45 8.26
N ALA A 20 -5.91 7.08 7.79
CA ALA A 20 -5.87 7.63 6.43
C ALA A 20 -6.05 6.54 5.36
N ALA A 21 -5.43 5.36 5.58
CA ALA A 21 -5.58 4.22 4.70
C ALA A 21 -7.03 3.71 4.63
N ARG A 22 -7.72 3.60 5.78
CA ARG A 22 -9.14 3.22 5.85
C ARG A 22 -10.00 4.21 5.05
N ASN A 23 -9.80 5.50 5.24
CA ASN A 23 -10.57 6.53 4.56
C ASN A 23 -10.37 6.48 3.03
N ASP A 24 -9.14 6.31 2.54
CA ASP A 24 -8.88 6.18 1.09
C ASP A 24 -9.49 4.87 0.53
N LEU A 25 -9.50 3.78 1.30
CA LEU A 25 -10.12 2.52 0.90
C LEU A 25 -11.65 2.65 0.78
N GLU A 26 -12.30 3.29 1.76
CA GLU A 26 -13.73 3.57 1.74
C GLU A 26 -14.11 4.47 0.56
N GLN A 27 -13.38 5.56 0.35
CA GLN A 27 -13.57 6.40 -0.82
C GLN A 27 -13.40 5.60 -2.12
N GLY A 28 -12.40 4.72 -2.20
CA GLY A 28 -12.17 3.85 -3.35
C GLY A 28 -13.38 2.96 -3.68
N ARG A 29 -14.02 2.39 -2.66
CA ARG A 29 -15.24 1.58 -2.81
C ARG A 29 -16.41 2.37 -3.41
N THR A 30 -16.53 3.66 -3.08
CA THR A 30 -17.55 4.54 -3.70
C THR A 30 -17.29 4.84 -5.18
N LYS A 31 -16.08 4.52 -5.69
CA LYS A 31 -15.64 4.83 -7.06
C LYS A 31 -15.50 3.59 -7.95
N LEU A 32 -16.14 2.47 -7.61
CA LEU A 32 -16.06 1.22 -8.39
C LEU A 32 -16.33 1.40 -9.89
N GLY A 33 -17.30 2.24 -10.27
CA GLY A 33 -17.60 2.55 -11.68
C GLY A 33 -16.51 3.32 -12.43
N SER A 34 -15.44 3.74 -11.75
CA SER A 34 -14.25 4.39 -12.32
C SER A 34 -12.99 3.63 -11.90
N ARG A 35 -12.56 2.69 -12.76
CA ARG A 35 -11.32 1.92 -12.58
C ARG A 35 -10.14 2.78 -12.16
N ARG A 36 -9.91 3.89 -12.87
CA ARG A 36 -8.79 4.80 -12.59
C ARG A 36 -8.83 5.32 -11.17
N ALA A 37 -9.99 5.82 -10.73
CA ALA A 37 -10.16 6.38 -9.39
C ALA A 37 -10.03 5.28 -8.31
N ALA A 38 -10.75 4.17 -8.47
CA ALA A 38 -10.73 3.06 -7.52
C ALA A 38 -9.32 2.46 -7.34
N VAL A 39 -8.61 2.17 -8.44
CA VAL A 39 -7.24 1.60 -8.38
C VAL A 39 -6.25 2.60 -7.78
N THR A 40 -6.41 3.89 -8.07
CA THR A 40 -5.55 4.94 -7.48
C THR A 40 -5.74 5.00 -5.96
N LEU A 41 -6.99 5.02 -5.50
CA LEU A 41 -7.33 5.05 -4.07
C LEU A 41 -6.91 3.76 -3.37
N ALA A 42 -7.06 2.59 -4.01
CA ALA A 42 -6.57 1.32 -3.49
C ALA A 42 -5.04 1.33 -3.25
N ARG A 43 -4.25 1.81 -4.21
CA ARG A 43 -2.79 1.94 -4.07
C ARG A 43 -2.39 2.93 -2.98
N ARG A 44 -3.15 4.03 -2.84
CA ARG A 44 -2.94 5.00 -1.76
C ARG A 44 -3.19 4.37 -0.40
N ALA A 45 -4.35 3.72 -0.22
CA ALA A 45 -4.70 3.03 1.01
C ALA A 45 -3.64 1.98 1.40
N ALA A 46 -3.26 1.11 0.46
CA ALA A 46 -2.25 0.09 0.70
C ALA A 46 -0.88 0.69 1.06
N GLY A 47 -0.45 1.76 0.37
CA GLY A 47 0.81 2.42 0.67
C GLY A 47 0.82 3.11 2.04
N MET A 48 -0.29 3.75 2.41
CA MET A 48 -0.45 4.33 3.76
C MET A 48 -0.44 3.25 4.84
N ALA A 49 -1.06 2.10 4.61
CA ALA A 49 -0.98 0.97 5.53
C ALA A 49 0.46 0.46 5.69
N LEU A 50 1.21 0.36 4.58
CA LEU A 50 2.62 -0.04 4.64
C LEU A 50 3.48 1.01 5.37
N ASN A 51 3.19 2.31 5.22
CA ASN A 51 3.86 3.34 6.04
C ASN A 51 3.63 3.11 7.53
N ALA A 52 2.41 2.78 7.95
CA ALA A 52 2.12 2.46 9.34
C ALA A 52 2.98 1.30 9.83
N ALA A 53 3.10 0.24 9.03
CA ALA A 53 3.95 -0.89 9.35
C ALA A 53 5.43 -0.51 9.46
N LEU A 54 5.96 0.37 8.59
CA LEU A 54 7.34 0.84 8.68
C LEU A 54 7.59 1.71 9.91
N VAL A 55 6.63 2.57 10.25
CA VAL A 55 6.66 3.35 11.50
C VAL A 55 6.68 2.41 12.69
N GLU A 56 5.83 1.40 12.71
CA GLU A 56 5.79 0.39 13.76
C GLU A 56 7.08 -0.45 13.83
N MET A 57 7.66 -0.86 12.69
CA MET A 57 8.93 -1.59 12.73
C MET A 57 10.06 -0.76 13.32
N SER A 58 10.02 0.57 13.18
CA SER A 58 10.99 1.45 13.82
C SER A 58 10.92 1.42 15.35
N THR A 59 9.71 1.29 15.91
CA THR A 59 9.53 1.13 17.38
C THR A 59 10.03 -0.22 17.86
N ARG A 60 10.07 -1.22 16.95
CA ARG A 60 10.55 -2.59 17.18
C ARG A 60 12.01 -2.83 16.83
N GLY A 61 12.77 -1.75 16.62
CA GLY A 61 14.22 -1.81 16.46
C GLY A 61 14.74 -1.77 15.03
N TRP A 62 13.90 -1.58 14.01
CA TRP A 62 14.41 -1.14 12.71
C TRP A 62 14.96 0.28 12.83
N THR A 63 16.11 0.53 12.20
CA THR A 63 16.67 1.89 12.15
C THR A 63 15.82 2.77 11.26
N ARG A 64 15.75 4.08 11.57
CA ARG A 64 15.06 5.06 10.71
C ARG A 64 15.57 5.03 9.27
N ALA A 65 16.89 5.02 9.09
CA ALA A 65 17.53 4.88 7.78
C ALA A 65 17.02 3.64 7.01
N ARG A 66 16.80 2.50 7.67
CA ARG A 66 16.22 1.32 7.01
C ARG A 66 14.79 1.57 6.51
N CYS A 67 13.97 2.29 7.28
CA CYS A 67 12.60 2.63 6.91
C CYS A 67 12.53 3.75 5.85
N GLU A 68 13.57 4.56 5.70
CA GLU A 68 13.62 5.71 4.78
C GLU A 68 14.30 5.37 3.45
N ASP A 69 15.51 4.82 3.49
CA ASP A 69 16.40 4.78 2.33
C ASP A 69 16.05 3.65 1.34
N ILE A 70 15.51 2.55 1.85
CA ILE A 70 15.27 1.32 1.06
C ILE A 70 13.94 1.37 0.31
N TRP A 71 12.94 2.05 0.86
CA TRP A 71 11.55 1.90 0.44
C TRP A 71 11.15 2.86 -0.69
N GLY A 72 11.97 3.86 -0.99
CA GLY A 72 11.74 4.85 -2.03
C GLY A 72 11.18 6.18 -1.48
N ARG A 73 10.69 7.04 -2.37
CA ARG A 73 10.33 8.44 -2.01
C ARG A 73 8.83 8.70 -1.89
N SER A 74 8.02 7.66 -1.96
CA SER A 74 6.57 7.74 -1.83
C SER A 74 5.98 6.45 -1.30
N TYR A 75 4.78 6.52 -0.70
CA TYR A 75 4.05 5.35 -0.24
C TYR A 75 3.74 4.33 -1.36
N VAL A 76 3.68 4.76 -2.64
CA VAL A 76 3.54 3.83 -3.78
C VAL A 76 4.85 3.14 -4.09
N ASP A 77 5.98 3.82 -3.92
CA ASP A 77 7.30 3.20 -4.09
C ASP A 77 7.52 2.10 -3.05
N HIS A 78 7.03 2.29 -1.83
CA HIS A 78 7.10 1.26 -0.79
C HIS A 78 6.41 -0.05 -1.24
N LEU A 79 5.22 0.06 -1.86
CA LEU A 79 4.50 -1.08 -2.43
C LEU A 79 5.29 -1.73 -3.58
N ARG A 80 5.90 -0.92 -4.45
CA ARG A 80 6.72 -1.43 -5.56
C ARG A 80 7.93 -2.18 -5.04
N MET A 81 8.68 -1.57 -4.12
CA MET A 81 9.88 -2.15 -3.53
C MET A 81 9.57 -3.50 -2.88
N LEU A 82 8.55 -3.56 -2.02
CA LEU A 82 8.17 -4.79 -1.36
C LEU A 82 7.65 -5.85 -2.34
N GLY A 83 6.87 -5.44 -3.35
CA GLY A 83 6.37 -6.35 -4.38
C GLY A 83 7.45 -6.86 -5.35
N SER A 84 8.53 -6.12 -5.55
CA SER A 84 9.65 -6.52 -6.42
C SER A 84 10.74 -7.30 -5.69
N ASP A 85 10.92 -7.04 -4.40
CA ASP A 85 11.93 -7.68 -3.56
C ASP A 85 11.31 -8.20 -2.26
N PRO A 86 10.79 -9.45 -2.27
CA PRO A 86 10.23 -10.08 -1.09
C PRO A 86 11.23 -10.26 0.06
N SER A 87 12.55 -10.16 -0.18
CA SER A 87 13.55 -10.25 0.89
C SER A 87 13.46 -9.08 1.88
N LEU A 88 12.88 -7.96 1.44
CA LEU A 88 12.61 -6.79 2.29
C LEU A 88 11.49 -7.02 3.30
N ALA A 89 10.64 -8.03 3.09
CA ALA A 89 9.48 -8.26 3.93
C ALA A 89 9.87 -8.48 5.40
N GLY A 90 10.91 -9.27 5.68
CA GLY A 90 11.35 -9.53 7.05
C GLY A 90 10.14 -9.90 7.96
N PRO A 91 9.89 -9.18 9.06
CA PRO A 91 8.73 -9.40 9.94
C PRO A 91 7.37 -9.14 9.29
N LEU A 92 7.30 -8.39 8.19
CA LEU A 92 6.05 -8.11 7.47
C LEU A 92 5.50 -9.35 6.76
N GLY A 93 6.34 -10.35 6.51
CA GLY A 93 5.97 -11.64 5.93
C GLY A 93 5.83 -11.65 4.40
N PRO A 94 6.09 -12.81 3.75
CA PRO A 94 6.10 -12.94 2.29
C PRO A 94 4.72 -12.71 1.66
N SER A 95 3.64 -13.06 2.37
CA SER A 95 2.27 -12.85 1.88
C SER A 95 1.95 -11.37 1.67
N LEU A 96 2.54 -10.45 2.44
CA LEU A 96 2.35 -9.02 2.22
C LEU A 96 3.04 -8.56 0.93
N ALA A 97 4.22 -9.08 0.64
CA ALA A 97 4.95 -8.81 -0.61
C ALA A 97 4.19 -9.30 -1.84
N GLU A 98 3.65 -10.51 -1.80
CA GLU A 98 2.82 -11.07 -2.87
C GLU A 98 1.59 -10.20 -3.17
N ARG A 99 0.91 -9.71 -2.13
CA ARG A 99 -0.25 -8.79 -2.29
C ARG A 99 0.15 -7.44 -2.87
N CYS A 100 1.29 -6.89 -2.43
CA CYS A 100 1.82 -5.65 -3.01
C CYS A 100 2.14 -5.84 -4.50
N ALA A 101 2.77 -6.97 -4.87
CA ALA A 101 3.02 -7.32 -6.26
C ALA A 101 1.71 -7.45 -7.06
N SER A 102 0.72 -8.17 -6.53
CA SER A 102 -0.61 -8.36 -7.16
C SER A 102 -1.31 -7.03 -7.39
N LEU A 103 -1.34 -6.14 -6.39
CA LEU A 103 -1.95 -4.81 -6.51
C LEU A 103 -1.24 -3.93 -7.55
N MET A 104 0.10 -3.97 -7.58
CA MET A 104 0.88 -3.18 -8.52
C MET A 104 0.76 -3.69 -9.96
N ALA A 105 0.50 -4.99 -10.15
CA ALA A 105 0.24 -5.59 -11.46
C ALA A 105 -1.12 -5.19 -12.07
N ILE A 106 -2.06 -4.67 -11.27
CA ILE A 106 -3.37 -4.24 -11.78
C ILE A 106 -3.21 -2.90 -12.53
N PRO A 107 -3.52 -2.82 -13.84
CA PRO A 107 -3.36 -1.60 -14.59
C PRO A 107 -4.44 -0.57 -14.21
N VAL A 108 -4.02 0.67 -13.97
CA VAL A 108 -4.91 1.79 -13.60
C VAL A 108 -5.86 2.14 -14.74
N MET A 109 -5.34 2.14 -15.96
CA MET A 109 -6.12 2.34 -17.18
C MET A 109 -6.37 1.00 -17.85
N PRO A 110 -7.53 0.81 -18.51
CA PRO A 110 -7.72 -0.37 -19.35
C PRO A 110 -6.65 -0.38 -20.46
N PRO A 111 -6.11 -1.57 -20.82
CA PRO A 111 -5.15 -1.68 -21.91
C PRO A 111 -5.77 -1.14 -23.21
N GLN A 112 -4.96 -0.42 -23.99
CA GLN A 112 -5.37 0.03 -25.33
C GLN A 112 -5.31 -1.17 -26.28
N GLY A 113 -6.47 -1.63 -26.78
CA GLY A 113 -6.57 -2.80 -27.67
C GLY A 113 -7.86 -3.59 -27.48
N LEU A 114 -7.99 -4.73 -28.20
CA LEU A 114 -9.16 -5.61 -28.16
C LEU A 114 -9.58 -5.94 -26.72
N VAL A 115 -10.74 -5.44 -26.31
CA VAL A 115 -11.34 -5.70 -25.00
C VAL A 115 -11.84 -7.13 -24.98
N ARG A 116 -11.30 -7.98 -24.10
CA ARG A 116 -11.91 -9.27 -23.79
C ARG A 116 -13.31 -9.01 -23.21
N LEU A 117 -14.34 -9.35 -23.99
CA LEU A 117 -15.77 -9.21 -23.70
C LEU A 117 -16.30 -10.02 -22.49
N GLY A 118 -15.44 -10.54 -21.62
CA GLY A 118 -15.81 -11.48 -20.55
C GLY A 118 -15.49 -11.05 -19.11
N LEU A 119 -14.80 -9.93 -18.89
CA LEU A 119 -14.56 -9.40 -17.54
C LEU A 119 -15.56 -8.29 -17.26
N ARG A 120 -16.23 -8.32 -16.10
CA ARG A 120 -17.16 -7.25 -15.72
C ARG A 120 -16.37 -5.94 -15.70
N ARG A 121 -17.04 -4.86 -16.09
CA ARG A 121 -16.44 -3.52 -16.25
C ARG A 121 -15.58 -3.08 -15.05
N ASP A 122 -15.89 -3.61 -13.86
CA ASP A 122 -15.31 -3.19 -12.58
C ASP A 122 -14.41 -4.26 -11.92
N ASP A 123 -14.15 -5.42 -12.54
CA ASP A 123 -13.42 -6.53 -11.88
C ASP A 123 -12.03 -6.13 -11.39
N ALA A 124 -11.32 -5.31 -12.16
CA ALA A 124 -10.01 -4.81 -11.74
C ALA A 124 -10.08 -3.75 -10.63
N ALA A 125 -11.16 -2.97 -10.59
CA ALA A 125 -11.39 -2.01 -9.52
C ALA A 125 -11.67 -2.75 -8.21
N SER A 126 -12.57 -3.73 -8.24
CA SER A 126 -12.88 -4.60 -7.10
C SER A 126 -11.63 -5.33 -6.62
N ARG A 127 -10.91 -6.02 -7.52
CA ARG A 127 -9.68 -6.75 -7.16
C ARG A 127 -8.64 -5.82 -6.53
N ALA A 128 -8.45 -4.61 -7.04
CA ALA A 128 -7.50 -3.67 -6.44
C ALA A 128 -7.90 -3.27 -5.01
N LEU A 129 -9.19 -3.02 -4.77
CA LEU A 129 -9.70 -2.69 -3.45
C LEU A 129 -9.60 -3.89 -2.49
N ASP A 130 -9.82 -5.11 -2.96
CA ASP A 130 -9.67 -6.32 -2.17
C ASP A 130 -8.22 -6.55 -1.73
N GLU A 131 -7.25 -6.38 -2.65
CA GLU A 131 -5.82 -6.47 -2.32
C GLU A 131 -5.41 -5.38 -1.33
N ALA A 132 -5.88 -4.14 -1.54
CA ALA A 132 -5.60 -3.04 -0.61
C ALA A 132 -6.20 -3.29 0.78
N ALA A 133 -7.41 -3.86 0.86
CA ALA A 133 -8.04 -4.24 2.12
C ALA A 133 -7.24 -5.33 2.85
N ALA A 134 -6.73 -6.33 2.13
CA ALA A 134 -5.92 -7.39 2.71
C ALA A 134 -4.55 -6.87 3.21
N ILE A 135 -3.91 -5.96 2.46
CA ILE A 135 -2.68 -5.27 2.91
C ILE A 135 -2.94 -4.45 4.18
N LEU A 136 -4.04 -3.71 4.21
CA LEU A 136 -4.45 -2.91 5.36
C LEU A 136 -4.67 -3.77 6.61
N ALA A 137 -5.37 -4.89 6.46
CA ALA A 137 -5.61 -5.83 7.56
C ALA A 137 -4.29 -6.36 8.15
N ALA A 138 -3.39 -6.85 7.30
CA ALA A 138 -2.09 -7.36 7.73
C ALA A 138 -1.24 -6.28 8.45
N CYS A 139 -1.23 -5.04 7.95
CA CYS A 139 -0.51 -3.93 8.61
C CYS A 139 -1.14 -3.53 9.95
N THR A 140 -2.46 -3.66 10.08
CA THR A 140 -3.19 -3.39 11.33
C THR A 140 -2.87 -4.45 12.38
N GLU A 141 -2.84 -5.72 12.00
CA GLU A 141 -2.47 -6.84 12.88
C GLU A 141 -1.03 -6.66 13.40
N LEU A 142 -0.10 -6.32 12.50
CA LEU A 142 1.28 -6.01 12.86
C LEU A 142 1.37 -4.88 13.87
N SER A 143 0.55 -3.83 13.74
CA SER A 143 0.54 -2.67 14.63
C SER A 143 -0.15 -2.91 15.98
N SER A 144 -0.82 -4.05 16.14
CA SER A 144 -1.54 -4.42 17.36
C SER A 144 -0.80 -5.46 18.21
N SER A 145 0.29 -6.04 17.68
CA SER A 145 1.06 -7.13 18.31
C SER A 145 2.20 -6.62 19.17
#